data_AF-A0A7C3ZKT5-F1
#
_entry.id   AF-A0A7C3ZKT5-F1
#
_cell.length_a   1.000
_cell.length_b   1.000
_cell.length_c   1.000
_cell.angle_alpha   90.00
_cell.angle_beta   90.00
_cell.angle_gamma   90.00
#
_symmetry.space_group_name_H-M   'P 1'
#
loop_
_entity.id
_entity.type
_entity.pdbx_description
1 polymer ?
#
loop_
_entity_poly.entity_id
_entity_poly.type
_entity_poly.pdbx_seq_one_letter_code
_entity_poly.pdbx_strand_id
1 'polypeptide(L)'
;LKDRPETGRYQDPLNALIFTAFHLLILLQMLTGFQMYVASFTGTSAVGAWWPWLMHFSTDWTLIVFGGLTGVTLAHLFIMWLIIIFIVYHIYIEVWRSVMWKEGDILIPFSGYKYMRNKSETE
;
A
#
# COMPACT_ATOMS: atom_id res chain seq x y z
N LEU A 1 -7.95 -28.97 -21.88
CA LEU A 1 -8.16 -27.64 -21.27
C LEU A 1 -9.60 -27.46 -20.74
N LYS A 2 -10.21 -28.52 -20.19
CA LYS A 2 -11.65 -28.59 -19.90
C LYS A 2 -11.99 -28.44 -18.40
N ASP A 3 -10.97 -28.39 -17.54
CA ASP A 3 -11.14 -28.42 -16.08
C ASP A 3 -10.54 -27.20 -15.40
N ARG A 4 -10.62 -26.04 -16.05
CA ARG A 4 -10.22 -24.78 -15.40
C ARG A 4 -11.42 -24.29 -14.59
N PRO A 5 -11.31 -24.11 -13.27
CA PRO A 5 -12.39 -23.47 -12.53
C PRO A 5 -12.66 -22.09 -13.15
N GLU A 6 -13.95 -21.72 -13.25
CA GLU A 6 -14.34 -20.39 -13.73
C GLU A 6 -13.81 -19.35 -12.74
N THR A 7 -12.63 -18.82 -13.01
CA THR A 7 -12.11 -17.66 -12.32
C THR A 7 -13.00 -16.50 -12.77
N GLY A 8 -13.81 -15.98 -11.85
CA GLY A 8 -14.56 -14.75 -12.08
C GLY A 8 -13.60 -13.73 -12.68
N ARG A 9 -13.81 -13.41 -13.97
CA ARG A 9 -12.88 -12.62 -14.79
C ARG A 9 -12.76 -11.16 -14.31
N TYR A 10 -13.54 -10.81 -13.30
CA TYR A 10 -13.66 -9.48 -12.75
C TYR A 10 -13.10 -9.50 -11.32
N GLN A 11 -12.06 -8.72 -11.08
CA GLN A 11 -11.73 -8.36 -9.70
C GLN A 11 -12.91 -7.57 -9.12
N ASP A 12 -13.19 -7.81 -7.85
CA ASP A 12 -14.18 -7.02 -7.13
C ASP A 12 -13.77 -5.53 -7.24
N PRO A 13 -14.62 -4.67 -7.85
CA PRO A 13 -14.28 -3.26 -8.08
C PRO A 13 -13.97 -2.53 -6.77
N LEU A 14 -14.56 -2.96 -5.66
CA LEU A 14 -14.28 -2.39 -4.34
C LEU A 14 -12.85 -2.70 -3.90
N ASN A 15 -12.38 -3.93 -4.13
CA ASN A 15 -11.04 -4.34 -3.73
C ASN A 15 -9.98 -3.60 -4.56
N ALA A 16 -10.20 -3.47 -5.87
CA ALA A 16 -9.33 -2.68 -6.74
C ALA A 16 -9.23 -1.22 -6.26
N LEU A 17 -10.36 -0.59 -5.92
CA LEU A 17 -10.39 0.78 -5.41
C LEU A 17 -9.61 0.93 -4.09
N ILE A 18 -9.83 0.03 -3.13
CA ILE A 18 -9.16 0.06 -1.82
C ILE A 18 -7.64 -0.09 -2.00
N PHE A 19 -7.18 -1.03 -2.83
CA PHE A 19 -5.76 -1.20 -3.07
C PHE A 19 -5.16 0.00 -3.81
N THR A 20 -5.83 0.56 -4.82
CA THR A 20 -5.34 1.78 -5.47
C THR A 20 -5.23 2.95 -4.49
N ALA A 21 -6.24 3.16 -3.64
CA ALA A 21 -6.22 4.19 -2.61
C ALA A 21 -5.07 3.97 -1.60
N PHE A 22 -4.84 2.71 -1.19
CA PHE A 22 -3.73 2.36 -0.30
C PHE A 22 -2.35 2.66 -0.91
N HIS A 23 -2.15 2.35 -2.19
CA HIS A 23 -0.90 2.68 -2.88
C HIS A 23 -0.68 4.20 -2.98
N LEU A 24 -1.75 4.97 -3.19
CA LEU A 24 -1.69 6.43 -3.17
C LEU A 24 -1.31 6.96 -1.78
N LEU A 25 -1.83 6.36 -0.70
CA LEU A 25 -1.46 6.71 0.68
C LEU A 25 0.03 6.42 0.95
N ILE A 26 0.55 5.27 0.51
CA ILE A 26 1.98 4.95 0.62
C ILE A 26 2.83 5.97 -0.16
N LEU A 27 2.41 6.31 -1.38
CA LEU A 27 3.12 7.30 -2.19
C LEU A 27 3.14 8.66 -1.50
N LEU A 28 2.03 9.08 -0.89
CA LEU A 28 1.96 10.33 -0.13
C LEU A 28 2.80 10.27 1.16
N GLN A 29 2.84 9.13 1.84
CA GLN A 29 3.73 8.90 3.00
C GLN A 29 5.20 9.04 2.61
N MET A 30 5.59 8.50 1.45
CA MET A 30 6.94 8.60 0.92
C MET A 30 7.31 10.06 0.61
N LEU A 31 6.43 10.80 -0.09
CA LEU A 31 6.69 12.21 -0.46
C LEU A 31 6.77 13.13 0.76
N THR A 32 5.86 12.99 1.72
CA THR A 32 5.89 13.77 2.96
C THR A 32 7.10 13.44 3.83
N GLY A 33 7.54 12.17 3.86
CA GLY A 33 8.76 11.74 4.54
C GLY A 33 10.02 12.33 3.90
N PHE A 34 10.10 12.31 2.57
CA PHE A 34 11.20 12.94 1.84
C PHE A 34 11.23 14.46 1.99
N GLN A 35 10.08 15.13 2.06
CA GLN A 35 10.07 16.56 2.34
C GLN A 35 10.70 16.88 3.70
N MET A 36 10.34 16.14 4.74
CA MET A 36 10.91 16.35 6.08
C MET A 36 12.41 16.01 6.12
N TYR A 37 12.83 14.99 5.38
CA TYR A 37 14.24 14.64 5.22
C TYR A 37 15.03 15.78 4.56
N VAL A 38 14.51 16.33 3.47
CA VAL A 38 15.15 17.40 2.70
C VAL A 38 15.09 18.76 3.40
N ALA A 39 14.05 19.04 4.18
CA ALA A 39 13.93 20.27 4.94
C ALA A 39 15.08 20.48 5.96
N SER A 40 15.78 19.41 6.34
CA SER A 40 16.95 19.48 7.22
C SER A 40 18.28 19.60 6.48
N PHE A 41 18.31 19.54 5.14
CA PHE A 41 19.52 19.77 4.35
C PHE A 41 19.75 21.26 4.10
N THR A 42 20.88 21.76 4.59
CA THR A 42 21.35 23.14 4.36
C THR A 42 22.58 23.22 3.44
N GLY A 43 22.99 22.12 2.80
CA GLY A 43 24.22 22.06 1.99
C GLY A 43 24.23 20.97 0.92
N THR A 44 25.40 20.72 0.33
CA THR A 44 25.59 19.68 -0.69
C THR A 44 25.52 18.30 -0.08
N SER A 45 24.65 17.44 -0.60
CA SER A 45 24.59 16.04 -0.18
C SER A 45 25.87 15.28 -0.58
N ALA A 46 26.19 14.20 0.15
CA ALA A 46 27.34 13.33 -0.16
C ALA A 46 27.28 12.70 -1.56
N VAL A 47 26.09 12.65 -2.17
CA VAL A 47 25.83 12.10 -3.51
C VAL A 47 25.97 13.16 -4.62
N GLY A 48 26.11 14.44 -4.23
CA GLY A 48 26.22 15.59 -5.13
C GLY A 48 25.06 16.58 -4.98
N ALA A 49 25.16 17.71 -5.68
CA ALA A 49 24.17 18.79 -5.62
C ALA A 49 22.85 18.45 -6.35
N TRP A 50 22.86 17.47 -7.26
CA TRP A 50 21.68 17.06 -8.02
C TRP A 50 20.64 16.32 -7.17
N TRP A 51 21.06 15.64 -6.10
CA TRP A 51 20.17 14.84 -5.26
C TRP A 51 19.19 15.70 -4.44
N PRO A 52 19.63 16.72 -3.68
CA PRO A 52 18.71 17.68 -3.06
C PRO A 52 17.81 18.38 -4.08
N TRP A 53 18.34 18.72 -5.25
CA TRP A 53 17.56 19.38 -6.31
C TRP A 53 16.39 18.50 -6.80
N LEU A 54 16.64 17.22 -7.07
CA LEU A 54 15.60 16.26 -7.46
C LEU A 54 14.52 16.14 -6.39
N MET A 55 14.94 16.06 -5.13
CA MET A 55 14.01 15.91 -4.02
C MET A 55 13.12 17.15 -3.88
N HIS A 56 13.70 18.35 -3.82
CA HIS A 56 12.96 19.61 -3.78
C HIS A 56 11.96 19.73 -4.93
N PHE A 57 12.37 19.41 -6.16
CA PHE A 57 11.47 19.39 -7.30
C PHE A 57 10.27 18.45 -7.10
N SER A 58 10.50 17.27 -6.52
CA SER A 58 9.45 16.27 -6.29
C SER A 58 8.57 16.51 -5.06
N THR A 59 9.05 17.24 -4.05
CA THR A 59 8.39 17.33 -2.73
C THR A 59 7.99 18.74 -2.30
N ASP A 60 8.56 19.83 -2.85
CA ASP A 60 8.28 21.19 -2.35
C ASP A 60 6.82 21.61 -2.48
N TRP A 61 6.09 21.07 -3.46
CA TRP A 61 4.64 21.28 -3.59
C TRP A 61 3.86 20.84 -2.34
N THR A 62 4.39 19.87 -1.58
CA THR A 62 3.76 19.40 -0.33
C THR A 62 3.73 20.51 0.73
N LEU A 63 4.70 21.41 0.76
CA LEU A 63 4.69 22.55 1.69
C LEU A 63 3.53 23.49 1.41
N ILE A 64 3.21 23.71 0.13
CA ILE A 64 2.11 24.58 -0.28
C ILE A 64 0.77 23.94 0.08
N VAL A 65 0.63 22.63 -0.20
CA VAL A 65 -0.62 21.90 0.06
C VAL A 65 -0.92 21.76 1.54
N PHE A 66 0.10 21.50 2.38
CA PHE A 66 -0.08 21.26 3.81
C PHE A 66 0.17 22.49 4.69
N GLY A 67 0.55 23.65 4.12
CA GLY A 67 0.72 24.89 4.86
C GLY A 67 2.03 24.98 5.66
N GLY A 68 3.10 24.40 5.13
CA GLY A 68 4.45 24.43 5.71
C GLY A 68 4.89 23.11 6.36
N LEU A 69 6.11 23.12 6.93
CA LEU A 69 6.76 21.91 7.43
C LEU A 69 5.97 21.23 8.57
N THR A 70 5.41 22.02 9.49
CA THR A 70 4.57 21.50 10.58
C THR A 70 3.33 20.78 10.04
N GLY A 71 2.69 21.34 9.00
CA GLY A 71 1.55 20.71 8.35
C GLY A 71 1.92 19.40 7.65
N VAL A 72 3.08 19.36 6.97
CA VAL A 72 3.62 18.12 6.38
C VAL A 72 3.87 17.07 7.45
N THR A 73 4.44 17.43 8.60
CA THR A 73 4.66 16.49 9.72
C THR A 73 3.35 15.92 10.26
N LEU A 74 2.33 16.76 10.44
CA LEU A 74 1.01 16.32 10.89
C LEU A 74 0.35 15.40 9.86
N ALA A 75 0.43 15.74 8.57
CA ALA A 75 -0.06 14.90 7.49
C ALA A 75 0.64 13.54 7.45
N HIS A 76 1.97 13.53 7.61
CA HIS A 76 2.77 12.30 7.66
C HIS A 76 2.38 11.40 8.85
N LEU A 77 2.15 11.98 10.03
CA LEU A 77 1.68 11.26 11.20
C LEU A 77 0.27 10.70 10.99
N PHE A 78 -0.62 11.50 10.41
CA PHE A 78 -2.00 11.10 10.16
C PHE A 78 -2.09 9.93 9.16
N ILE A 79 -1.38 10.03 8.03
CA ILE A 79 -1.36 8.98 7.01
C ILE A 79 -0.70 7.70 7.55
N MET A 80 0.36 7.81 8.37
CA MET A 80 0.97 6.66 9.05
C MET A 80 -0.08 5.89 9.87
N TRP A 81 -0.92 6.58 10.65
CA TRP A 81 -1.98 5.93 11.43
C TRP A 81 -3.03 5.26 10.54
N LEU A 82 -3.42 5.88 9.41
CA LEU A 82 -4.33 5.26 8.44
C LEU A 82 -3.75 3.95 7.87
N ILE A 83 -2.46 3.95 7.53
CA ILE A 83 -1.76 2.77 7.02
C ILE A 83 -1.71 1.66 8.08
N ILE A 84 -1.39 2.00 9.34
CA ILE A 84 -1.35 1.02 10.44
C ILE A 84 -2.72 0.36 10.63
N ILE A 85 -3.79 1.15 10.68
CA ILE A 85 -5.17 0.63 10.82
C ILE A 85 -5.51 -0.29 9.64
N PHE A 86 -5.16 0.12 8.42
CA PHE A 86 -5.36 -0.70 7.23
C PHE A 86 -4.63 -2.04 7.31
N ILE A 87 -3.36 -2.04 7.72
CA ILE A 87 -2.54 -3.27 7.84
C ILE A 87 -3.16 -4.22 8.86
N VAL A 88 -3.55 -3.74 10.05
CA VAL A 88 -4.18 -4.57 11.08
C VAL A 88 -5.48 -5.17 10.59
N TYR A 89 -6.34 -4.36 9.95
CA TYR A 89 -7.59 -4.82 9.35
C TYR A 89 -7.36 -5.84 8.23
N HIS A 90 -6.39 -5.58 7.34
CA HIS A 90 -6.06 -6.46 6.23
C HIS A 90 -5.60 -7.84 6.75
N ILE A 91 -4.65 -7.88 7.68
CA ILE A 91 -4.17 -9.13 8.28
C ILE A 91 -5.33 -9.88 8.96
N TYR A 92 -6.18 -9.17 9.71
CA TYR A 92 -7.32 -9.78 10.37
C TYR A 92 -8.27 -10.49 9.39
N ILE A 93 -8.67 -9.81 8.31
CA ILE A 93 -9.59 -10.39 7.31
C ILE A 93 -8.95 -11.56 6.56
N GLU A 94 -7.67 -11.46 6.21
CA GLU A 94 -6.94 -12.55 5.55
C GLU A 94 -6.87 -13.80 6.43
N VAL A 95 -6.54 -13.63 7.72
CA VAL A 95 -6.49 -14.73 8.69
C VAL A 95 -7.88 -15.30 8.95
N TRP A 96 -8.87 -14.44 9.16
CA TRP A 96 -10.24 -14.87 9.42
C TRP A 96 -10.82 -15.67 8.24
N ARG A 97 -10.63 -15.20 7.01
CA ARG A 97 -11.04 -15.92 5.79
C ARG A 97 -10.34 -17.27 5.67
N SER A 98 -9.04 -17.32 5.97
CA SER A 98 -8.27 -18.57 5.94
C SER A 98 -8.75 -19.59 6.98
N VAL A 99 -9.16 -19.15 8.17
CA VAL A 99 -9.63 -20.03 9.26
C VAL A 99 -11.08 -20.47 9.05
N MET A 100 -11.97 -19.53 8.72
CA MET A 100 -13.42 -19.78 8.69
C MET A 100 -13.89 -20.41 7.38
N TRP A 101 -13.38 -19.96 6.24
CA TRP A 101 -13.81 -20.48 4.94
C TRP A 101 -12.92 -21.59 4.40
N LYS A 102 -11.79 -21.88 5.07
CA LYS A 102 -10.72 -22.78 4.59
C LYS A 102 -10.28 -22.44 3.15
N GLU A 103 -10.57 -21.23 2.71
CA GLU A 103 -10.06 -20.68 1.48
C GLU A 103 -8.61 -20.33 1.78
N GLY A 104 -7.68 -21.07 1.18
CA GLY A 104 -6.23 -20.87 1.36
C GLY A 104 -5.73 -19.55 0.75
N ASP A 105 -6.47 -18.46 0.87
CA ASP A 105 -6.13 -17.16 0.30
C ASP A 105 -4.83 -16.60 0.93
N ILE A 106 -4.54 -16.89 2.21
CA ILE A 106 -3.22 -16.62 2.83
C ILE A 106 -2.08 -17.40 2.16
N LEU A 107 -2.35 -18.59 1.62
CA LEU A 107 -1.33 -19.37 0.91
C LEU A 107 -1.06 -18.81 -0.49
N ILE A 108 -1.87 -17.91 -1.05
CA ILE A 108 -1.65 -17.39 -2.40
C ILE A 108 -0.35 -16.56 -2.49
N PRO A 109 -0.07 -15.59 -1.59
CA PRO A 109 1.23 -14.89 -1.57
C PRO A 109 2.44 -15.81 -1.38
N PHE A 110 2.28 -16.92 -0.64
CA PHE A 110 3.39 -17.83 -0.30
C PHE A 110 3.57 -19.00 -1.28
N SER A 111 2.49 -19.49 -1.89
CA SER A 111 2.45 -20.70 -2.72
C SER A 111 2.08 -20.41 -4.17
N GLY A 112 1.55 -19.24 -4.50
CA GLY A 112 1.18 -18.84 -5.87
C GLY A 112 -0.07 -19.55 -6.45
N TYR A 113 -0.69 -20.47 -5.70
CA TYR A 113 -1.85 -21.24 -6.16
C TYR A 113 -3.05 -21.03 -5.24
N LYS A 114 -4.20 -20.73 -5.83
CA LYS A 114 -5.48 -20.72 -5.12
C LYS A 114 -6.05 -22.13 -5.12
N TYR A 115 -6.09 -22.77 -3.95
CA TYR A 115 -6.76 -24.07 -3.80
C TYR A 115 -8.28 -23.86 -3.92
N MET A 116 -8.87 -24.35 -5.00
CA MET A 116 -10.33 -24.45 -5.13
C MET A 116 -10.76 -25.87 -4.78
N ARG A 117 -11.67 -26.02 -3.81
CA ARG A 117 -12.24 -27.33 -3.47
C ARG A 117 -13.09 -27.80 -4.65
N ASN A 118 -12.63 -28.84 -5.36
CA ASN A 118 -13.44 -29.50 -6.37
C ASN A 118 -14.67 -30.12 -5.68
N LYS A 119 -15.87 -29.78 -6.18
CA LYS A 119 -17.17 -30.27 -5.68
C LYS A 119 -17.45 -31.75 -6.00
N SER A 120 -16.52 -32.47 -6.63
CA SER A 120 -16.75 -33.81 -7.19
C SER A 120 -16.34 -34.97 -6.27
N GLU A 121 -16.00 -34.73 -5.00
CA GLU A 121 -15.56 -35.78 -4.06
C GLU A 121 -16.62 -36.13 -3.01
N THR A 122 -17.87 -35.73 -3.28
CA THR A 122 -19.05 -36.14 -2.51
C THR A 122 -20.16 -36.55 -3.48
N GLU A 123 -19.91 -37.54 -4.33
CA GLU A 123 -20.91 -38.49 -4.87
C GLU A 123 -20.27 -39.87 -5.03
#